data_AF-K3W8M5-F1
#
_entry.id   AF-K3W8M5-F1
#
_cell.length_a   1.000
_cell.length_b   1.000
_cell.length_c   1.000
_cell.angle_alpha   90.00
_cell.angle_beta   90.00
_cell.angle_gamma   90.00
#
_symmetry.space_group_name_H-M   'P 1'
#
loop_
_entity.id
_entity.type
_entity.pdbx_description
1 polymer ?
#
loop_
_entity_poly.entity_id
_entity_poly.type
_entity_poly.pdbx_seq_one_letter_code
_entity_poly.pdbx_strand_id
1 'polypeptide(L)'
;EPQTCDLSVVSDESLQTVEADSYWCLTKLLDGIQDHYTFAQPGLQRMVQRMEELVHRCDGDLFKHIVEREGVQFVQFAFRWMNCLLMREVPLNAIIRLWDTYLCEDSGFESFHVYVCAAILMTFGEKLKTLEFQDLVLFLQHLPTKDWVEDEIDPLLSRAFILQTYFADSPSHLS
;
A
#
# COMPACT_ATOMS: atom_id res chain seq x y z
N GLU A 1 -19.36 -9.80 -14.02
CA GLU A 1 -18.11 -9.55 -13.27
C GLU A 1 -18.23 -10.16 -11.87
N PRO A 2 -17.13 -10.59 -11.22
CA PRO A 2 -17.18 -11.22 -9.90
C PRO A 2 -17.95 -10.40 -8.85
N GLN A 3 -17.85 -9.06 -8.92
CA GLN A 3 -18.53 -8.12 -8.01
C GLN A 3 -20.05 -8.00 -8.24
N THR A 4 -20.56 -8.57 -9.33
CA THR A 4 -21.97 -8.51 -9.73
C THR A 4 -22.65 -9.88 -9.66
N CYS A 5 -21.97 -10.88 -9.10
CA CYS A 5 -22.52 -12.22 -8.96
C CYS A 5 -23.72 -12.19 -8.02
N ASP A 6 -24.87 -12.67 -8.50
CA ASP A 6 -26.04 -12.88 -7.64
C ASP A 6 -25.79 -14.12 -6.76
N LEU A 7 -25.61 -13.91 -5.46
CA LEU A 7 -25.34 -15.00 -4.53
C LEU A 7 -26.54 -15.93 -4.33
N SER A 8 -27.76 -15.50 -4.69
CA SER A 8 -28.97 -16.31 -4.52
C SER A 8 -29.04 -17.52 -5.47
N VAL A 9 -28.23 -17.52 -6.53
CA VAL A 9 -28.12 -18.64 -7.48
C VAL A 9 -27.00 -19.62 -7.15
N VAL A 10 -26.19 -19.34 -6.12
CA VAL A 10 -25.09 -20.19 -5.66
C VAL A 10 -25.63 -21.16 -4.60
N SER A 11 -25.22 -22.43 -4.64
CA SER A 11 -25.66 -23.43 -3.66
C SER A 11 -25.07 -23.15 -2.27
N ASP A 12 -25.81 -23.52 -1.22
CA ASP A 12 -25.35 -23.41 0.17
C ASP A 12 -24.01 -24.12 0.41
N GLU A 13 -23.79 -25.28 -0.24
CA GLU A 13 -22.54 -26.03 -0.14
C GLU A 13 -21.35 -25.26 -0.73
N SER A 14 -21.53 -24.62 -1.89
CA SER A 14 -20.50 -23.78 -2.50
C SER A 14 -20.24 -22.53 -1.68
N LEU A 15 -21.27 -21.90 -1.11
CA LEU A 15 -21.12 -20.75 -0.22
C LEU A 15 -20.30 -21.11 1.03
N GLN A 16 -20.58 -22.25 1.66
CA GLN A 16 -19.82 -22.72 2.82
C GLN A 16 -18.35 -23.00 2.48
N THR A 17 -18.09 -23.56 1.30
CA THR A 17 -16.71 -23.83 0.85
C THR A 17 -15.96 -22.52 0.62
N VAL A 18 -16.55 -21.56 -0.10
CA VAL A 18 -15.95 -20.24 -0.35
C VAL A 18 -15.72 -19.47 0.96
N GLU A 19 -16.66 -19.55 1.91
CA GLU A 19 -16.50 -18.95 3.25
C GLU A 19 -15.29 -19.55 3.98
N ALA A 20 -15.19 -20.88 4.01
CA ALA A 20 -14.09 -21.57 4.67
C ALA A 20 -12.74 -21.24 4.02
N ASP A 21 -12.66 -21.28 2.68
CA ASP A 21 -11.45 -20.93 1.93
C ASP A 21 -11.03 -19.48 2.19
N SER A 22 -11.99 -18.55 2.13
CA SER A 22 -11.75 -17.13 2.41
C SER A 22 -11.23 -16.91 3.83
N TYR A 23 -11.80 -17.62 4.82
CA TYR A 23 -11.35 -17.56 6.21
C TYR A 23 -9.91 -18.05 6.36
N TRP A 24 -9.55 -19.18 5.77
CA TRP A 24 -8.21 -19.75 5.89
C TRP A 24 -7.17 -18.93 5.13
N CYS A 25 -7.50 -18.44 3.94
CA CYS A 25 -6.65 -17.52 3.18
C CYS A 25 -6.39 -16.24 3.98
N LEU A 26 -7.44 -15.63 4.55
CA LEU A 26 -7.29 -14.44 5.40
C LEU A 26 -6.45 -14.73 6.63
N THR A 27 -6.70 -15.84 7.32
CA THR A 27 -5.90 -16.25 8.50
C THR A 27 -4.43 -16.37 8.15
N LYS A 28 -4.11 -17.03 7.03
CA LYS A 28 -2.74 -17.19 6.55
C LYS A 28 -2.08 -15.87 6.15
N LEU A 29 -2.82 -14.96 5.56
CA LEU A 29 -2.34 -13.61 5.27
C LEU A 29 -2.02 -12.86 6.57
N LEU A 30 -2.94 -12.90 7.53
CA LEU A 30 -2.79 -12.21 8.82
C LEU A 30 -1.66 -12.77 9.68
N ASP A 31 -1.28 -14.06 9.51
CA ASP A 31 -0.14 -14.65 10.22
C ASP A 31 1.15 -13.83 10.05
N GLY A 32 1.34 -13.16 8.90
CA GLY A 32 2.50 -12.33 8.59
C GLY A 32 2.44 -10.89 9.09
N ILE A 33 1.27 -10.42 9.58
CA ILE A 33 1.02 -9.01 9.94
C ILE A 33 0.22 -8.87 11.25
N GLN A 34 0.35 -9.84 12.16
CA GLN A 34 -0.47 -9.90 13.37
C GLN A 34 -0.39 -8.64 14.22
N ASP A 35 0.81 -8.04 14.31
CA ASP A 35 1.06 -6.86 15.13
C ASP A 35 0.54 -5.55 14.52
N HIS A 36 -0.11 -5.62 13.35
CA HIS A 36 -0.96 -4.54 12.84
C HIS A 36 -2.26 -4.40 13.63
N TYR A 37 -2.70 -5.48 14.29
CA TYR A 37 -4.01 -5.58 14.93
C TYR A 37 -3.93 -5.78 16.45
N THR A 38 -2.72 -5.78 17.03
CA THR A 38 -2.52 -5.81 18.48
C THR A 38 -2.64 -4.42 19.10
N PHE A 39 -2.61 -4.35 20.45
CA PHE A 39 -2.72 -3.08 21.17
C PHE A 39 -1.67 -2.05 20.69
N ALA A 40 -2.12 -0.82 20.44
CA ALA A 40 -1.34 0.27 19.87
C ALA A 40 -0.80 0.06 18.44
N GLN A 41 -1.06 -1.09 17.82
CA GLN A 41 -0.79 -1.39 16.40
C GLN A 41 0.66 -1.06 15.97
N PRO A 42 1.67 -1.59 16.68
CA PRO A 42 3.07 -1.22 16.45
C PRO A 42 3.56 -1.54 15.03
N GLY A 43 3.03 -2.58 14.38
CA GLY A 43 3.42 -2.92 13.00
C GLY A 43 3.06 -1.81 12.01
N LEU A 44 1.85 -1.25 12.12
CA LEU A 44 1.43 -0.12 11.28
C LEU A 44 2.29 1.12 11.49
N GLN A 45 2.65 1.42 12.74
CA GLN A 45 3.53 2.55 13.06
C GLN A 45 4.91 2.37 12.41
N ARG A 46 5.49 1.17 12.49
CA ARG A 46 6.78 0.87 11.83
C ARG A 46 6.69 0.99 10.32
N MET A 47 5.62 0.51 9.68
CA MET A 47 5.45 0.63 8.24
C MET A 47 5.34 2.08 7.78
N VAL A 48 4.59 2.92 8.51
CA VAL A 48 4.49 4.35 8.21
C VAL A 48 5.85 5.04 8.34
N GLN A 49 6.60 4.76 9.41
CA GLN A 49 7.95 5.31 9.61
C GLN A 49 8.91 4.85 8.51
N ARG A 50 8.90 3.56 8.15
CA ARG A 50 9.72 3.03 7.05
C ARG A 50 9.39 3.69 5.72
N MET A 51 8.11 3.95 5.45
CA MET A 51 7.69 4.67 4.24
C MET A 51 8.20 6.11 4.24
N GLU A 52 8.11 6.81 5.37
CA GLU A 52 8.61 8.18 5.53
C GLU A 52 10.13 8.25 5.27
N GLU A 53 10.91 7.37 5.91
CA GLU A 53 12.36 7.27 5.71
C GLU A 53 12.73 6.92 4.27
N LEU A 54 11.99 6.00 3.65
CA LEU A 54 12.20 5.62 2.25
C LEU A 54 11.98 6.80 1.31
N VAL A 55 10.88 7.53 1.47
CA VAL A 55 10.57 8.70 0.63
C VAL A 55 11.61 9.80 0.85
N HIS A 56 12.03 10.05 2.09
CA HIS A 56 13.10 11.00 2.38
C HIS A 56 14.40 10.67 1.65
N ARG A 57 14.77 9.39 1.56
CA ARG A 57 15.97 8.93 0.85
C ARG A 57 15.81 8.93 -0.67
N CYS A 58 14.62 8.65 -1.20
CA CYS A 58 14.37 8.51 -2.64
C CYS A 58 14.08 9.84 -3.34
N ASP A 59 13.28 10.70 -2.70
CA ASP A 59 12.86 12.01 -3.22
C ASP A 59 12.81 13.01 -2.06
N GLY A 60 13.99 13.53 -1.71
CA GLY A 60 14.13 14.49 -0.61
C GLY A 60 13.36 15.79 -0.85
N ASP A 61 13.14 16.20 -2.09
CA ASP A 61 12.37 17.42 -2.40
C ASP A 61 10.86 17.20 -2.14
N LEU A 62 10.34 16.02 -2.49
CA LEU A 62 8.97 15.63 -2.15
C LEU A 62 8.77 15.57 -0.64
N PHE A 63 9.71 14.93 0.08
CA PHE A 63 9.67 14.86 1.53
C PHE A 63 9.66 16.25 2.18
N LYS A 64 10.60 17.13 1.79
CA LYS A 64 10.67 18.51 2.29
C LYS A 64 9.39 19.28 2.04
N HIS A 65 8.79 19.12 0.86
CA HIS A 65 7.51 19.77 0.56
C HIS A 65 6.39 19.28 1.49
N ILE A 66 6.20 17.97 1.58
CA ILE A 66 5.10 17.38 2.37
C ILE A 66 5.27 17.70 3.87
N VAL A 67 6.46 17.44 4.42
CA VAL A 67 6.69 17.45 5.87
C VAL A 67 7.16 18.82 6.36
N GLU A 68 8.21 19.38 5.76
CA GLU A 68 8.84 20.60 6.29
C GLU A 68 8.06 21.87 5.90
N ARG A 69 7.58 21.93 4.65
CA ARG A 69 6.88 23.11 4.13
C ARG A 69 5.40 23.11 4.48
N GLU A 70 4.69 22.04 4.14
CA GLU A 70 3.24 21.97 4.35
C GLU A 70 2.87 21.40 5.73
N GLY A 71 3.79 20.76 6.46
CA GLY A 71 3.52 20.25 7.80
C GLY A 71 2.64 19.00 7.86
N VAL A 72 2.51 18.27 6.74
CA VAL A 72 1.73 17.03 6.66
C VAL A 72 2.57 15.86 7.19
N GLN A 73 2.08 15.20 8.23
CA GLN A 73 2.73 14.02 8.78
C GLN A 73 2.29 12.77 8.03
N PHE A 74 3.20 11.84 7.74
CA PHE A 74 2.89 10.61 6.99
C PHE A 74 1.76 9.80 7.61
N VAL A 75 1.68 9.74 8.95
CA VAL A 75 0.61 9.04 9.67
C VAL A 75 -0.80 9.54 9.29
N GLN A 76 -0.96 10.80 8.86
CA GLN A 76 -2.28 11.38 8.52
C GLN A 76 -2.91 10.79 7.25
N PHE A 77 -2.12 10.17 6.37
CA PHE A 77 -2.61 9.52 5.17
C PHE A 77 -2.15 8.06 5.06
N ALA A 78 -0.88 7.77 5.31
CA ALA A 78 -0.27 6.47 5.10
C ALA A 78 -0.79 5.41 6.09
N PHE A 79 -1.27 5.80 7.28
CA PHE A 79 -1.83 4.85 8.23
C PHE A 79 -2.99 4.03 7.61
N ARG A 80 -3.87 4.69 6.84
CA ARG A 80 -4.97 4.01 6.14
C ARG A 80 -4.43 3.12 5.02
N TRP A 81 -3.38 3.56 4.33
CA TRP A 81 -2.76 2.78 3.26
C TRP A 81 -2.22 1.46 3.80
N MET A 82 -1.49 1.49 4.92
CA MET A 82 -0.94 0.29 5.56
C MET A 82 -2.04 -0.59 6.17
N ASN A 83 -2.97 -0.01 6.92
CA ASN A 83 -4.01 -0.76 7.63
C ASN A 83 -4.97 -1.48 6.68
N CYS A 84 -5.27 -0.86 5.54
CA CYS A 84 -6.18 -1.41 4.55
C CYS A 84 -5.45 -1.99 3.33
N LEU A 85 -4.13 -2.15 3.36
CA LEU A 85 -3.33 -2.67 2.25
C LEU A 85 -3.71 -2.03 0.90
N LEU A 86 -3.87 -0.70 0.89
CA LEU A 86 -4.34 0.13 -0.24
C LEU A 86 -5.75 -0.15 -0.79
N MET A 87 -6.54 -1.08 -0.21
CA MET A 87 -7.91 -1.42 -0.68
C MET A 87 -8.88 -0.24 -0.68
N ARG A 88 -8.55 0.84 0.02
CA ARG A 88 -9.33 2.08 0.07
C ARG A 88 -8.90 3.10 -0.98
N GLU A 89 -7.75 2.90 -1.59
CA GLU A 89 -7.14 3.83 -2.54
C GLU A 89 -7.26 3.33 -3.98
N VAL A 90 -7.12 2.03 -4.25
CA VAL A 90 -7.13 1.50 -5.63
C VAL A 90 -8.29 0.53 -5.84
N PRO A 91 -8.81 0.37 -7.07
CA PRO A 91 -9.95 -0.51 -7.34
C PRO A 91 -9.62 -1.97 -7.06
N LEU A 92 -10.65 -2.78 -6.77
CA LEU A 92 -10.48 -4.19 -6.37
C LEU A 92 -9.69 -5.02 -7.39
N ASN A 93 -9.89 -4.78 -8.69
CA ASN A 93 -9.18 -5.52 -9.73
C ASN A 93 -7.66 -5.25 -9.67
N ALA A 94 -7.28 -4.00 -9.41
CA ALA A 94 -5.90 -3.62 -9.16
C ALA A 94 -5.35 -4.20 -7.84
N ILE A 95 -6.18 -4.29 -6.79
CA ILE A 95 -5.80 -4.96 -5.53
C ILE A 95 -5.48 -6.42 -5.77
N ILE A 96 -6.32 -7.15 -6.51
CA ILE A 96 -6.09 -8.57 -6.82
C ILE A 96 -4.73 -8.70 -7.52
N ARG A 97 -4.47 -7.87 -8.54
CA ARG A 97 -3.18 -7.86 -9.25
C ARG A 97 -1.99 -7.55 -8.35
N LEU A 98 -2.12 -6.60 -7.41
CA LEU A 98 -1.09 -6.32 -6.40
C LEU A 98 -0.85 -7.53 -5.50
N TRP A 99 -1.93 -8.17 -5.04
CA TRP A 99 -1.86 -9.28 -4.12
C TRP A 99 -1.29 -10.54 -4.76
N ASP A 100 -1.46 -10.74 -6.08
CA ASP A 100 -0.76 -11.79 -6.82
C ASP A 100 0.77 -11.69 -6.61
N THR A 101 1.31 -10.47 -6.66
CA THR A 101 2.74 -10.24 -6.39
C THR A 101 3.06 -10.35 -4.89
N TYR A 102 2.21 -9.85 -4.00
CA TYR A 102 2.48 -9.94 -2.55
C TYR A 102 2.53 -11.38 -2.04
N LEU A 103 1.74 -12.27 -2.64
CA LEU A 103 1.75 -13.70 -2.31
C LEU A 103 3.01 -14.42 -2.83
N CYS A 104 3.71 -13.86 -3.83
CA CYS A 104 4.95 -14.41 -4.37
C CYS A 104 6.21 -13.86 -3.66
N GLU A 105 6.12 -12.70 -3.02
CA GLU A 105 7.24 -12.04 -2.35
C GLU A 105 7.35 -12.44 -0.87
N ASP A 106 8.58 -12.61 -0.40
CA ASP A 106 8.87 -12.80 1.02
C ASP A 106 8.48 -11.54 1.81
N SER A 107 7.60 -11.70 2.81
CA SER A 107 7.03 -10.55 3.56
C SER A 107 6.35 -9.52 2.64
N GLY A 108 5.63 -9.99 1.61
CA GLY A 108 4.96 -9.13 0.63
C GLY A 108 4.01 -8.09 1.22
N PHE A 109 3.20 -8.50 2.20
CA PHE A 109 2.18 -7.63 2.84
C PHE A 109 2.73 -6.63 3.86
N GLU A 110 3.97 -6.81 4.33
CA GLU A 110 4.61 -5.91 5.30
C GLU A 110 5.75 -5.14 4.62
N SER A 111 6.82 -5.83 4.22
CA SER A 111 8.02 -5.17 3.69
C SER A 111 7.79 -4.63 2.27
N PHE A 112 7.34 -5.48 1.33
CA PHE A 112 7.17 -5.07 -0.06
C PHE A 112 6.06 -4.01 -0.20
N HIS A 113 4.99 -4.13 0.59
CA HIS A 113 3.91 -3.16 0.64
C HIS A 113 4.37 -1.72 0.89
N VAL A 114 5.38 -1.51 1.75
CA VAL A 114 5.95 -0.17 2.01
C VAL A 114 6.54 0.43 0.73
N TYR A 115 7.24 -0.37 -0.07
CA TYR A 115 7.82 0.08 -1.34
C TYR A 115 6.76 0.41 -2.38
N VAL A 116 5.66 -0.36 -2.42
CA VAL A 116 4.51 -0.06 -3.28
C VAL A 116 3.84 1.25 -2.87
N CYS A 117 3.60 1.47 -1.58
CA CYS A 117 3.05 2.73 -1.06
C CYS A 117 3.94 3.93 -1.40
N ALA A 118 5.27 3.81 -1.23
CA ALA A 118 6.21 4.86 -1.61
C ALA A 118 6.22 5.11 -3.12
N ALA A 119 6.18 4.04 -3.93
CA ALA A 119 6.06 4.16 -5.37
C ALA A 119 4.78 4.92 -5.77
N ILE A 120 3.62 4.60 -5.19
CA ILE A 120 2.36 5.32 -5.46
C ILE A 120 2.52 6.81 -5.14
N LEU A 121 3.09 7.15 -3.98
CA LEU A 121 3.32 8.54 -3.60
C LEU A 121 4.20 9.26 -4.64
N MET A 122 5.28 8.62 -5.07
CA MET A 122 6.20 9.17 -6.06
C MET A 122 5.60 9.29 -7.47
N THR A 123 4.60 8.47 -7.84
CA THR A 123 3.83 8.67 -9.09
C THR A 123 3.22 10.06 -9.16
N PHE A 124 2.75 10.56 -8.03
CA PHE A 124 2.11 11.87 -7.94
C PHE A 124 3.06 12.97 -7.48
N GLY A 125 4.36 12.69 -7.30
CA GLY A 125 5.33 13.58 -6.67
C GLY A 125 5.34 15.00 -7.23
N GLU A 126 5.37 15.13 -8.56
CA GLU A 126 5.35 16.45 -9.23
C GLU A 126 4.07 17.22 -8.96
N LYS A 127 2.92 16.55 -8.90
CA LYS A 127 1.64 17.19 -8.54
C LYS A 127 1.63 17.58 -7.06
N LEU A 128 2.05 16.68 -6.17
CA LEU A 128 2.07 16.88 -4.72
C LEU A 128 2.92 18.10 -4.33
N LYS A 129 4.07 18.30 -4.98
CA LYS A 129 4.97 19.46 -4.78
C LYS A 129 4.33 20.82 -5.12
N THR A 130 3.19 20.83 -5.81
CA THR A 130 2.45 22.07 -6.15
C THR A 130 1.28 22.37 -5.21
N LEU A 131 0.91 21.43 -4.34
CA LEU A 131 -0.27 21.56 -3.48
C LEU A 131 0.09 22.17 -2.13
N GLU A 132 -0.79 23.03 -1.63
CA GLU A 132 -0.74 23.53 -0.24
C GLU A 132 -1.44 22.54 0.71
N PHE A 133 -1.19 22.66 2.01
CA PHE A 133 -1.61 21.72 3.06
C PHE A 133 -3.00 21.11 2.87
N GLN A 134 -4.04 21.93 2.69
CA GLN A 134 -5.41 21.42 2.60
C GLN A 134 -5.64 20.55 1.35
N ASP A 135 -5.16 21.00 0.19
CA ASP A 135 -5.30 20.27 -1.06
C ASP A 135 -4.41 19.01 -1.08
N LEU A 136 -3.23 19.10 -0.45
CA LEU A 136 -2.30 17.99 -0.31
C LEU A 136 -2.92 16.85 0.51
N VAL A 137 -3.49 17.16 1.68
CA VAL A 137 -4.17 16.17 2.53
C VAL A 137 -5.36 15.56 1.79
N LEU A 138 -6.17 16.39 1.12
CA LEU A 138 -7.33 15.91 0.37
C LEU A 138 -6.92 14.96 -0.75
N PHE A 139 -5.87 15.30 -1.50
CA PHE A 139 -5.33 14.50 -2.59
C PHE A 139 -4.79 13.16 -2.09
N LEU A 140 -3.98 13.17 -1.02
CA LEU A 140 -3.42 11.95 -0.43
C LEU A 140 -4.48 11.00 0.16
N GLN A 141 -5.62 11.54 0.58
CA GLN A 141 -6.77 10.76 1.03
C GLN A 141 -7.73 10.35 -0.09
N HIS A 142 -7.56 10.85 -1.31
CA HIS A 142 -8.41 10.56 -2.47
C HIS A 142 -7.59 10.53 -3.75
N LEU A 143 -6.69 9.55 -3.84
CA LEU A 143 -5.85 9.39 -5.02
C LEU A 143 -6.70 9.20 -6.30
N PRO A 144 -6.27 9.77 -7.45
CA PRO A 144 -6.98 9.63 -8.71
C PRO A 144 -6.65 8.29 -9.40
N THR A 145 -7.04 7.20 -8.75
CA THR A 145 -6.65 5.80 -9.05
C THR A 145 -7.84 4.92 -9.44
N LYS A 146 -9.06 5.48 -9.50
CA LYS A 146 -10.30 4.73 -9.74
C LYS A 146 -10.29 3.93 -11.04
N ASP A 147 -9.62 4.47 -12.06
CA ASP A 147 -9.54 3.88 -13.39
C ASP A 147 -8.26 3.05 -13.60
N TRP A 148 -7.46 2.83 -12.55
CA TRP A 148 -6.24 2.04 -12.66
C TRP A 148 -6.57 0.58 -12.95
N VAL A 149 -5.87 0.05 -13.95
CA VAL A 149 -5.90 -1.34 -14.38
C VAL A 149 -4.48 -1.92 -14.34
N GLU A 150 -4.29 -3.11 -14.89
CA GLU A 150 -2.98 -3.79 -14.89
C GLU A 150 -1.86 -2.92 -15.50
N ASP A 151 -2.17 -2.11 -16.52
CA ASP A 151 -1.22 -1.22 -17.20
C ASP A 151 -0.60 -0.15 -16.27
N GLU A 152 -1.31 0.29 -15.22
CA GLU A 152 -0.74 1.17 -14.19
C GLU A 152 -0.04 0.40 -13.06
N ILE A 153 -0.52 -0.81 -12.75
CA ILE A 153 -0.05 -1.61 -11.62
C ILE A 153 1.28 -2.31 -11.93
N ASP A 154 1.49 -2.81 -13.14
CA ASP A 154 2.73 -3.51 -13.51
C ASP A 154 3.97 -2.61 -13.46
N PRO A 155 3.95 -1.37 -14.02
CA PRO A 155 5.05 -0.43 -13.85
C PRO A 155 5.25 -0.01 -12.38
N LEU A 156 4.16 0.10 -11.62
CA LEU A 156 4.21 0.44 -10.20
C LEU A 156 4.96 -0.63 -9.40
N LEU A 157 4.60 -1.90 -9.60
CA LEU A 157 5.25 -3.06 -8.98
C LEU A 157 6.72 -3.15 -9.40
N SER A 158 7.03 -2.91 -10.68
CA SER A 158 8.40 -2.89 -11.20
C SER A 158 9.25 -1.83 -10.49
N ARG A 159 8.72 -0.62 -10.33
CA ARG A 159 9.41 0.44 -9.59
C ARG A 159 9.55 0.10 -8.11
N ALA A 160 8.52 -0.47 -7.48
CA ALA A 160 8.59 -0.89 -6.09
C ALA A 160 9.68 -1.95 -5.86
N PHE A 161 9.80 -2.92 -6.77
CA PHE A 161 10.86 -3.93 -6.73
C PHE A 161 12.25 -3.31 -6.87
N ILE A 162 12.42 -2.36 -7.80
CA ILE A 162 13.67 -1.61 -7.95
C ILE A 162 14.02 -0.86 -6.65
N LEU A 163 13.05 -0.17 -6.04
CA LEU A 163 13.25 0.52 -4.77
C LEU A 163 13.63 -0.47 -3.66
N GLN A 164 12.98 -1.63 -3.59
CA GLN A 164 13.33 -2.67 -2.65
C GLN A 164 14.77 -3.13 -2.84
N THR A 165 15.21 -3.44 -4.06
CA THR A 165 16.60 -3.87 -4.32
C THR A 165 17.62 -2.80 -3.90
N TYR A 166 17.39 -1.53 -4.22
CA TYR A 166 18.35 -0.47 -3.87
C TYR A 166 18.42 -0.19 -2.36
N PHE A 167 17.28 -0.28 -1.66
CA PHE A 167 17.16 0.21 -0.28
C PHE A 167 17.10 -0.91 0.78
N ALA A 168 16.79 -2.16 0.41
CA ALA A 168 16.88 -3.32 1.29
C ALA A 168 18.34 -3.82 1.45
N ASP A 169 19.12 -3.80 0.37
CA ASP A 169 20.53 -4.26 0.37
C ASP A 169 21.55 -3.16 0.76
N SER A 170 21.08 -1.98 1.17
CA SER A 170 21.95 -0.86 1.60
C SER A 170 21.98 -0.58 3.12
N PRO A 171 22.29 -1.53 4.03
CA PRO A 171 22.47 -1.19 5.45
C PRO A 171 23.80 -0.47 5.80
N SER A 172 24.78 -0.35 4.90
CA SER A 172 26.17 -0.10 5.37
C SER A 172 27.14 0.73 4.49
N HIS A 173 26.72 1.41 3.42
CA HIS A 173 27.68 2.10 2.52
C HIS A 173 27.56 3.62 2.36
N LEU A 174 26.77 4.32 3.18
CA LEU A 174 26.78 5.78 3.22
C LEU A 174 26.69 6.28 4.66
N SER A 175 27.79 6.11 5.40
CA SER A 175 28.16 6.92 6.57
C SER A 175 29.29 7.86 6.19
#